data_AF-A0A918VN85-F1
#
_entry.id   AF-A0A918VN85-F1
#
_cell.length_a   1.000
_cell.length_b   1.000
_cell.length_c   1.000
_cell.angle_alpha   90.00
_cell.angle_beta   90.00
_cell.angle_gamma   90.00
#
_symmetry.space_group_name_H-M   'P 1'
#
loop_
_entity.id
_entity.type
_entity.pdbx_description
1 polymer ?
#
loop_
_entity_poly.entity_id
_entity_poly.type
_entity_poly.pdbx_seq_one_letter_code
_entity_poly.pdbx_strand_id
1 'polypeptide(L)'
;MSGTPWARGRLLGGFGGPRLLFGRMYEDWGVELAVFPPPGARVLCIASAGDTAAALDAAGYEVTAVDVNPLQLAYVRERLAGGRTRQGTAEAVMRLGRGAAGCLLPTWRQGELRGFLALDDPAEQARRWREELDTPGLRRLMRVALRPGGALAMALRPSFAGVVPPRFDEVLRRRLERTVCGHPNARNVWLWRLLAGAEPPGAPAPRAPGVRLVHGDVLHVLEQAPRGGYDAVTLSNVLDGPGAGFARRLRAAVRHAVRPGGVVVLRSVGEPGPDGPGWAAQDRSVLWGVVRAVRLGGAAADRRIEP
;
A
#
# COMPACT_ATOMS: atom_id res chain seq x y z
N MET A 1 0.63 23.32 -11.50
CA MET A 1 1.02 22.62 -10.26
C MET A 1 -0.07 21.62 -9.92
N SER A 2 0.15 20.32 -10.15
CA SER A 2 -0.80 19.25 -9.82
C SER A 2 -0.85 19.06 -8.30
N GLY A 3 -1.81 19.68 -7.63
CA GLY A 3 -1.98 19.55 -6.19
C GLY A 3 -2.58 18.20 -5.81
N THR A 4 -1.84 17.10 -5.94
CA THR A 4 -2.28 15.83 -5.37
C THR A 4 -2.22 15.91 -3.83
N PRO A 5 -3.17 15.30 -3.10
CA PRO A 5 -3.20 15.35 -1.64
C PRO A 5 -1.91 14.81 -0.99
N TRP A 6 -1.23 13.91 -1.71
CA TRP A 6 -0.01 13.21 -1.32
C TRP A 6 1.21 14.13 -1.17
N ALA A 7 1.33 15.19 -1.99
CA ALA A 7 2.47 16.12 -1.95
C ALA A 7 2.66 16.81 -0.58
N ARG A 8 1.59 16.92 0.21
CA ARG A 8 1.64 17.52 1.55
C ARG A 8 2.05 16.52 2.65
N GLY A 9 2.06 15.22 2.36
CA GLY A 9 2.52 14.18 3.31
C GLY A 9 1.73 14.11 4.61
N ARG A 10 0.42 14.43 4.58
CA ARG A 10 -0.43 14.52 5.78
C ARG A 10 -1.77 13.86 5.54
N LEU A 11 -2.06 12.79 6.27
CA LEU A 11 -3.40 12.19 6.33
C LEU A 11 -4.36 13.04 7.19
N LEU A 12 -3.87 13.62 8.28
CA LEU A 12 -4.66 14.40 9.23
C LEU A 12 -4.67 15.91 8.93
N GLY A 13 -5.73 16.60 9.35
CA GLY A 13 -5.82 18.07 9.33
C GLY A 13 -4.75 18.78 10.18
N GLY A 14 -4.35 20.00 9.80
CA GLY A 14 -3.43 20.85 10.58
C GLY A 14 -2.56 21.80 9.73
N PHE A 15 -1.99 22.84 10.35
CA PHE A 15 -1.11 23.85 9.73
C PHE A 15 0.38 23.41 9.68
N GLY A 16 1.16 23.93 8.72
CA GLY A 16 2.62 23.71 8.57
C GLY A 16 3.06 22.93 7.31
N GLY A 17 4.38 22.75 7.13
CA GLY A 17 5.01 22.14 5.95
C GLY A 17 4.82 20.61 5.79
N PRO A 18 5.39 20.00 4.73
CA PRO A 18 5.31 18.57 4.48
C PRO A 18 5.73 17.73 5.69
N ARG A 19 5.22 16.50 5.81
CA ARG A 19 5.64 15.53 6.84
C ARG A 19 5.92 14.16 6.21
N LEU A 20 6.60 13.30 6.98
CA LEU A 20 6.71 11.89 6.62
C LEU A 20 5.34 11.23 6.69
N LEU A 21 4.91 10.63 5.58
CA LEU A 21 3.60 10.02 5.46
C LEU A 21 3.65 8.55 5.85
N PHE A 22 4.58 7.82 5.22
CA PHE A 22 4.74 6.37 5.38
C PHE A 22 6.11 6.05 5.98
N GLY A 23 6.12 5.49 7.17
CA GLY A 23 7.31 4.91 7.77
C GLY A 23 7.63 3.53 7.21
N ARG A 24 6.59 2.77 6.86
CA ARG A 24 6.66 1.43 6.28
C ARG A 24 5.64 1.31 5.15
N MET A 25 5.92 0.41 4.22
CA MET A 25 4.97 0.11 3.16
C MET A 25 4.02 -1.03 3.50
N TYR A 26 2.80 -0.92 2.95
CA TYR A 26 1.73 -1.89 3.01
C TYR A 26 1.37 -2.34 1.59
N GLU A 27 2.34 -2.80 0.82
CA GLU A 27 2.17 -3.30 -0.55
C GLU A 27 2.80 -4.68 -0.64
N ASP A 28 2.02 -5.67 -1.05
CA ASP A 28 2.56 -6.98 -1.33
C ASP A 28 3.38 -6.94 -2.63
N TRP A 29 4.69 -6.73 -2.48
CA TRP A 29 5.63 -6.73 -3.59
C TRP A 29 5.76 -8.10 -4.27
N GLY A 30 5.24 -9.17 -3.66
CA GLY A 30 5.16 -10.48 -4.30
C GLY A 30 4.30 -10.49 -5.56
N VAL A 31 3.34 -9.56 -5.67
CA VAL A 31 2.54 -9.39 -6.88
C VAL A 31 3.43 -8.94 -8.04
N GLU A 32 4.25 -7.91 -7.87
CA GLU A 32 5.19 -7.45 -8.89
C GLU A 32 6.16 -8.56 -9.28
N LEU A 33 6.77 -9.21 -8.30
CA LEU A 33 7.74 -10.28 -8.54
C LEU A 33 7.13 -11.45 -9.33
N ALA A 34 5.82 -11.68 -9.22
CA ALA A 34 5.12 -12.73 -9.95
C ALA A 34 4.75 -12.34 -11.39
N VAL A 35 4.56 -11.04 -11.70
CA VAL A 35 4.01 -10.60 -12.99
C VAL A 35 4.98 -9.80 -13.86
N PHE A 36 6.04 -9.25 -13.27
CA PHE A 36 7.04 -8.49 -14.00
C PHE A 36 7.91 -9.40 -14.90
N PRO A 37 8.47 -8.84 -15.98
CA PRO A 37 9.42 -9.56 -16.82
C PRO A 37 10.66 -10.00 -16.01
N PRO A 38 11.54 -10.86 -16.55
CA PRO A 38 12.75 -11.30 -15.85
C PRO A 38 13.67 -10.15 -15.38
N PRO A 39 14.60 -10.42 -14.42
CA PRO A 39 15.56 -9.44 -13.92
C PRO A 39 16.36 -8.73 -15.02
N GLY A 40 16.85 -7.52 -14.71
CA GLY A 40 17.45 -6.58 -15.67
C GLY A 40 16.43 -5.67 -16.37
N ALA A 41 15.14 -5.86 -16.12
CA ALA A 41 14.10 -4.97 -16.63
C ALA A 41 14.08 -3.62 -15.89
N ARG A 42 13.77 -2.54 -16.63
CA ARG A 42 13.65 -1.17 -16.08
C ARG A 42 12.27 -0.97 -15.47
N VAL A 43 12.23 -0.73 -14.18
CA VAL A 43 10.98 -0.64 -13.42
C VAL A 43 10.83 0.73 -12.78
N LEU A 44 9.67 1.36 -12.97
CA LEU A 44 9.28 2.54 -12.20
C LEU A 44 8.32 2.15 -11.08
N CYS A 45 8.56 2.64 -9.87
CA CYS A 45 7.65 2.48 -8.73
C CYS A 45 7.46 3.80 -7.96
N ILE A 46 6.44 3.87 -7.11
CA ILE A 46 6.31 4.96 -6.13
C ILE A 46 7.27 4.67 -4.97
N ALA A 47 8.10 5.66 -4.59
CA ALA A 47 9.13 5.44 -3.59
C ALA A 47 8.53 5.20 -2.19
N SER A 48 7.61 6.05 -1.75
CA SER A 48 6.91 5.90 -0.47
C SER A 48 7.83 5.52 0.68
N ALA A 49 7.71 4.36 1.34
CA ALA A 49 8.62 3.95 2.42
C ALA A 49 9.87 3.17 1.96
N GLY A 50 9.96 2.85 0.67
CA GLY A 50 11.10 2.20 0.03
C GLY A 50 11.07 0.67 0.00
N ASP A 51 10.12 0.01 0.68
CA ASP A 51 10.10 -1.46 0.76
C ASP A 51 9.92 -2.14 -0.62
N THR A 52 8.94 -1.69 -1.42
CA THR A 52 8.69 -2.23 -2.77
C THR A 52 9.89 -1.98 -3.68
N ALA A 53 10.47 -0.78 -3.65
CA ALA A 53 11.67 -0.45 -4.41
C ALA A 53 12.86 -1.34 -4.02
N ALA A 54 13.05 -1.59 -2.72
CA ALA A 54 14.12 -2.44 -2.23
C ALA A 54 13.93 -3.90 -2.61
N ALA A 55 12.69 -4.42 -2.56
CA ALA A 55 12.39 -5.78 -2.96
C ALA A 55 12.62 -5.99 -4.47
N LEU A 56 12.29 -5.00 -5.29
CA LEU A 56 12.55 -5.03 -6.73
C LEU A 56 14.07 -4.96 -7.04
N ASP A 57 14.81 -4.07 -6.39
CA ASP A 57 16.27 -3.98 -6.54
C ASP A 57 16.95 -5.30 -6.14
N ALA A 58 16.54 -5.88 -5.00
CA ALA A 58 17.03 -7.18 -4.54
C ALA A 58 16.70 -8.34 -5.50
N ALA A 59 15.63 -8.22 -6.29
CA ALA A 59 15.27 -9.18 -7.33
C ALA A 59 16.02 -8.93 -8.66
N GLY A 60 16.91 -7.92 -8.73
CA GLY A 60 17.75 -7.62 -9.89
C GLY A 60 17.10 -6.70 -10.93
N TYR A 61 16.08 -5.92 -10.57
CA TYR A 61 15.49 -4.92 -11.45
C TYR A 61 16.28 -3.61 -11.45
N GLU A 62 16.26 -2.87 -12.56
CA GLU A 62 16.75 -1.50 -12.62
C GLU A 62 15.64 -0.55 -12.13
N VAL A 63 15.67 -0.19 -10.84
CA VAL A 63 14.56 0.51 -10.20
C VAL A 63 14.73 2.03 -10.22
N THR A 64 13.73 2.71 -10.77
CA THR A 64 13.49 4.15 -10.54
C THR A 64 12.30 4.33 -9.59
N ALA A 65 12.54 4.87 -8.40
CA ALA A 65 11.50 5.13 -7.43
C ALA A 65 11.19 6.63 -7.35
N VAL A 66 9.93 7.00 -7.57
CA VAL A 66 9.46 8.38 -7.67
C VAL A 66 8.62 8.76 -6.46
N ASP A 67 8.84 9.93 -5.88
CA ASP A 67 7.93 10.50 -4.89
C ASP A 67 7.78 12.00 -5.08
N VAL A 68 6.57 12.51 -4.85
CA VAL A 68 6.27 13.95 -4.93
C VAL A 68 6.65 14.67 -3.63
N ASN A 69 6.70 13.96 -2.51
CA ASN A 69 7.04 14.51 -1.20
C ASN A 69 8.55 14.42 -0.95
N PRO A 70 9.26 15.57 -0.89
CA PRO A 70 10.72 15.57 -0.73
C PRO A 70 11.17 14.98 0.62
N LEU A 71 10.38 15.08 1.68
CA LEU A 71 10.72 14.47 2.98
C LEU A 71 10.60 12.95 2.94
N GLN A 72 9.62 12.44 2.20
CA GLN A 72 9.45 11.01 1.96
C GLN A 72 10.64 10.48 1.19
N LEU A 73 11.08 11.18 0.14
CA LEU A 73 12.24 10.80 -0.66
C LEU A 73 13.55 10.83 0.14
N ALA A 74 13.77 11.85 0.97
CA ALA A 74 14.93 11.93 1.86
C ALA A 74 14.95 10.77 2.86
N TYR A 75 13.80 10.44 3.45
CA TYR A 75 13.65 9.30 4.33
C TYR A 75 13.94 7.96 3.63
N VAL A 76 13.42 7.76 2.42
CA VAL A 76 13.71 6.55 1.62
C VAL A 76 15.21 6.43 1.35
N ARG A 77 15.88 7.52 0.96
CA ARG A 77 17.32 7.51 0.73
C ARG A 77 18.09 6.99 1.95
N GLU A 78 17.75 7.49 3.14
CA GLU A 78 18.35 7.01 4.39
C GLU A 78 18.02 5.53 4.65
N ARG A 79 16.76 5.12 4.47
CA ARG A 79 16.33 3.72 4.66
C ARG A 79 17.07 2.74 3.77
N LEU A 80 17.14 3.02 2.46
CA LEU A 80 17.78 2.14 1.49
C LEU A 80 19.30 2.04 1.71
N ALA A 81 19.89 3.00 2.41
CA ALA A 81 21.27 2.98 2.89
C ALA A 81 21.44 2.25 4.25
N GLY A 82 20.40 1.63 4.81
CA GLY A 82 20.43 0.92 6.09
C GLY A 82 19.98 1.75 7.29
N GLY A 83 19.38 2.92 7.06
CA GLY A 83 18.84 3.79 8.10
C GLY A 83 17.66 3.17 8.86
N ARG A 84 17.46 3.63 10.09
CA ARG A 84 16.37 3.17 10.97
C ARG A 84 15.00 3.57 10.44
N THR A 85 14.00 2.72 10.69
CA THR A 85 12.60 3.04 10.43
C THR A 85 12.16 4.21 11.32
N ARG A 86 11.46 5.19 10.73
CA ARG A 86 10.80 6.29 11.44
C ARG A 86 9.28 6.15 11.27
N GLN A 87 8.51 6.61 12.25
CA GLN A 87 7.04 6.58 12.13
C GLN A 87 6.58 7.74 11.25
N GLY A 88 5.81 7.43 10.22
CA GLY A 88 5.06 8.41 9.46
C GLY A 88 3.71 8.71 10.12
N THR A 89 2.98 9.64 9.52
CA THR A 89 1.64 10.02 9.98
C THR A 89 0.67 8.84 9.90
N ALA A 90 0.81 7.95 8.90
CA ALA A 90 0.00 6.74 8.78
C ALA A 90 0.21 5.80 9.98
N GLU A 91 1.47 5.51 10.34
CA GLU A 91 1.77 4.64 11.48
C GLU A 91 1.35 5.26 12.81
N ALA A 92 1.38 6.59 12.94
CA ALA A 92 0.91 7.27 14.14
C ALA A 92 -0.61 7.05 14.35
N VAL A 93 -1.41 7.14 13.29
CA VAL A 93 -2.85 6.85 13.34
C VAL A 93 -3.09 5.37 13.67
N MET A 94 -2.39 4.45 13.00
CA MET A 94 -2.50 3.01 13.29
C MET A 94 -2.08 2.68 14.73
N ARG A 95 -1.06 3.35 15.27
CA ARG A 95 -0.64 3.18 16.67
C ARG A 95 -1.73 3.59 17.65
N LEU A 96 -2.43 4.70 17.41
CA LEU A 96 -3.57 5.12 18.21
C LEU A 96 -4.70 4.08 18.14
N GLY A 97 -5.02 3.58 16.94
CA GLY A 97 -6.03 2.53 16.76
C GLY A 97 -5.68 1.23 17.50
N ARG A 98 -4.43 0.76 17.40
CA ARG A 98 -3.94 -0.40 18.16
C ARG A 98 -4.01 -0.17 19.68
N GLY A 99 -3.64 1.02 20.14
CA GLY A 99 -3.72 1.37 21.57
C GLY A 99 -5.16 1.32 22.08
N ALA A 100 -6.10 1.94 21.36
CA ALA A 100 -7.52 1.89 21.70
C ALA A 100 -8.06 0.45 21.72
N ALA A 101 -7.74 -0.36 20.70
CA ALA A 101 -8.13 -1.76 20.65
C ALA A 101 -7.56 -2.55 21.84
N GLY A 102 -6.26 -2.43 22.14
CA GLY A 102 -5.62 -3.14 23.24
C GLY A 102 -6.07 -2.69 24.64
N CYS A 103 -6.50 -1.45 24.80
CA CYS A 103 -7.11 -0.96 26.04
C CYS A 103 -8.52 -1.53 26.25
N LEU A 104 -9.31 -1.63 25.18
CA LEU A 104 -10.73 -1.99 25.26
C LEU A 104 -10.99 -3.48 25.11
N LEU A 105 -10.09 -4.23 24.47
CA LEU A 105 -10.28 -5.63 24.09
C LEU A 105 -9.05 -6.45 24.52
N PRO A 106 -9.18 -7.38 25.49
CA PRO A 106 -8.06 -8.16 26.01
C PRO A 106 -7.26 -8.92 24.94
N THR A 107 -7.93 -9.54 23.97
CA THR A 107 -7.32 -10.30 22.87
C THR A 107 -6.56 -9.42 21.87
N TRP A 108 -6.75 -8.09 21.93
CA TRP A 108 -6.02 -7.10 21.13
C TRP A 108 -4.83 -6.48 21.87
N ARG A 109 -4.50 -6.97 23.07
CA ARG A 109 -3.25 -6.60 23.74
C ARG A 109 -2.06 -7.14 22.97
N GLN A 110 -0.93 -6.45 23.06
CA GLN A 110 0.26 -6.75 22.24
C GLN A 110 0.80 -8.17 22.43
N GLY A 111 0.73 -8.74 23.65
CA GLY A 111 1.14 -10.12 23.90
C GLY A 111 0.28 -11.12 23.14
N GLU A 112 -1.04 -11.03 23.29
CA GLU A 112 -2.02 -11.91 22.62
C GLU A 112 -1.94 -11.79 21.10
N LEU A 113 -1.86 -10.57 20.57
CA LEU A 113 -1.74 -10.34 19.13
C LEU A 113 -0.44 -10.93 18.58
N ARG A 114 0.69 -10.86 19.31
CA ARG A 114 1.93 -11.50 18.85
C ARG A 114 1.82 -13.03 18.85
N GLY A 115 1.14 -13.62 19.83
CA GLY A 115 0.84 -15.05 19.83
C GLY A 115 -0.01 -15.46 18.63
N PHE A 116 -1.05 -14.70 18.30
CA PHE A 116 -1.86 -14.90 17.09
C PHE A 116 -1.05 -14.71 15.80
N LEU A 117 -0.17 -13.70 15.76
CA LEU A 117 0.66 -13.39 14.59
C LEU A 117 1.80 -14.40 14.38
N ALA A 118 2.19 -15.16 15.40
CA ALA A 118 3.22 -16.20 15.32
C ALA A 118 2.70 -17.54 14.78
N LEU A 119 1.39 -17.67 14.57
CA LEU A 119 0.80 -18.85 13.95
C LEU A 119 1.25 -18.97 12.48
N ASP A 120 1.44 -20.21 12.02
CA ASP A 120 1.83 -20.53 10.64
C ASP A 120 0.74 -21.34 9.91
N ASP A 121 -0.26 -21.88 10.64
CA ASP A 121 -1.39 -22.63 10.07
C ASP A 121 -2.61 -21.72 9.83
N PRO A 122 -3.02 -21.49 8.57
CA PRO A 122 -4.21 -20.70 8.24
C PRO A 122 -5.51 -21.23 8.84
N ALA A 123 -5.66 -22.55 9.05
CA ALA A 123 -6.87 -23.11 9.64
C ALA A 123 -7.01 -22.73 11.12
N GLU A 124 -5.92 -22.90 11.90
CA GLU A 124 -5.86 -22.43 13.28
C GLU A 124 -6.05 -20.91 13.40
N GLN A 125 -5.40 -20.13 12.53
CA GLN A 125 -5.56 -18.67 12.49
C GLN A 125 -7.00 -18.25 12.21
N ALA A 126 -7.66 -18.89 11.25
CA ALA A 126 -9.05 -18.60 10.90
C ALA A 126 -10.01 -18.94 12.04
N ARG A 127 -9.72 -20.00 12.81
CA ARG A 127 -10.48 -20.36 14.02
C ARG A 127 -10.33 -19.26 15.07
N ARG A 128 -9.09 -18.94 15.46
CA ARG A 128 -8.81 -17.92 16.48
C ARG A 128 -9.28 -16.52 16.08
N TRP A 129 -9.19 -16.16 14.80
CA TRP A 129 -9.74 -14.91 14.30
C TRP A 129 -11.24 -14.81 14.57
N ARG A 130 -12.01 -15.85 14.22
CA ARG A 130 -13.48 -15.85 14.35
C ARG A 130 -13.93 -15.98 15.81
N GLU A 131 -13.21 -16.74 16.63
CA GLU A 131 -13.60 -17.04 18.02
C GLU A 131 -13.11 -15.97 19.01
N GLU A 132 -11.93 -15.38 18.80
CA GLU A 132 -11.25 -14.55 19.81
C GLU A 132 -11.04 -13.08 19.39
N LEU A 133 -10.74 -12.81 18.11
CA LEU A 133 -10.37 -11.46 17.65
C LEU A 133 -11.57 -10.68 17.09
N ASP A 134 -12.36 -11.28 16.19
CA ASP A 134 -13.52 -10.67 15.54
C ASP A 134 -14.78 -10.68 16.42
N THR A 135 -14.65 -10.04 17.59
CA THR A 135 -15.72 -9.95 18.58
C THR A 135 -16.72 -8.84 18.26
N PRO A 136 -17.95 -8.87 18.82
CA PRO A 136 -18.87 -7.75 18.75
C PRO A 136 -18.26 -6.42 19.25
N GLY A 137 -17.35 -6.50 20.23
CA GLY A 137 -16.59 -5.36 20.75
C GLY A 137 -15.70 -4.72 19.68
N LEU A 138 -14.91 -5.53 18.97
CA LEU A 138 -14.11 -5.06 17.83
C LEU A 138 -14.99 -4.43 16.75
N ARG A 139 -16.08 -5.11 16.36
CA ARG A 139 -17.00 -4.61 15.33
C ARG A 139 -17.58 -3.25 15.70
N ARG A 140 -17.93 -3.03 16.97
CA ARG A 140 -18.40 -1.73 17.47
C ARG A 140 -17.29 -0.67 17.44
N LEU A 141 -16.09 -1.02 17.87
CA LEU A 141 -14.94 -0.11 17.84
C LEU A 141 -14.61 0.33 16.40
N MET A 142 -14.50 -0.62 15.46
CA MET A 142 -14.25 -0.33 14.04
C MET A 142 -15.36 0.52 13.43
N ARG A 143 -16.62 0.25 13.78
CA ARG A 143 -17.76 1.05 13.32
C ARG A 143 -17.66 2.52 13.72
N VAL A 144 -17.30 2.79 14.97
CA VAL A 144 -17.15 4.16 15.49
C VAL A 144 -15.94 4.85 14.87
N ALA A 145 -14.85 4.10 14.65
CA ALA A 145 -13.61 4.67 14.15
C ALA A 145 -13.63 4.90 12.62
N LEU A 146 -14.12 3.94 11.84
CA LEU A 146 -13.83 3.83 10.40
C LEU A 146 -15.02 4.16 9.47
N ARG A 147 -16.25 4.30 9.98
CA ARG A 147 -17.39 4.68 9.13
C ARG A 147 -17.29 6.12 8.64
N PRO A 148 -17.97 6.46 7.53
CA PRO A 148 -18.18 7.86 7.15
C PRO A 148 -18.75 8.66 8.34
N GLY A 149 -18.13 9.79 8.66
CA GLY A 149 -18.47 10.60 9.84
C GLY A 149 -17.91 10.10 11.17
N GLY A 150 -17.20 8.97 11.19
CA GLY A 150 -16.50 8.45 12.36
C GLY A 150 -15.18 9.18 12.65
N ALA A 151 -14.50 8.79 13.73
CA ALA A 151 -13.32 9.49 14.24
C ALA A 151 -12.20 9.64 13.19
N LEU A 152 -11.96 8.60 12.37
CA LEU A 152 -10.97 8.67 11.30
C LEU A 152 -11.41 9.66 10.22
N ALA A 153 -12.65 9.57 9.74
CA ALA A 153 -13.16 10.47 8.70
C ALA A 153 -13.14 11.93 9.14
N MET A 154 -13.45 12.22 10.41
CA MET A 154 -13.35 13.57 10.99
C MET A 154 -11.92 14.08 11.09
N ALA A 155 -10.95 13.19 11.34
CA ALA A 155 -9.56 13.56 11.51
C ALA A 155 -8.80 13.65 10.16
N LEU A 156 -9.25 12.89 9.16
CA LEU A 156 -8.71 12.92 7.81
C LEU A 156 -8.95 14.28 7.14
N ARG A 157 -8.01 14.71 6.30
CA ARG A 157 -8.22 15.91 5.50
C ARG A 157 -9.36 15.68 4.50
N PRO A 158 -10.14 16.72 4.16
CA PRO A 158 -11.24 16.62 3.19
C PRO A 158 -10.82 15.99 1.86
N SER A 159 -9.57 16.23 1.43
CA SER A 159 -8.99 15.67 0.21
C SER A 159 -8.79 14.15 0.20
N PHE A 160 -8.91 13.49 1.36
CA PHE A 160 -8.86 12.02 1.51
C PHE A 160 -10.22 11.41 1.89
N ALA A 161 -11.24 12.23 2.13
CA ALA A 161 -12.55 11.75 2.57
C ALA A 161 -13.23 10.84 1.53
N GLY A 162 -12.97 11.05 0.24
CA GLY A 162 -13.48 10.20 -0.85
C GLY A 162 -12.64 8.96 -1.16
N VAL A 163 -11.49 8.77 -0.50
CA VAL A 163 -10.59 7.63 -0.72
C VAL A 163 -10.99 6.41 0.14
N VAL A 164 -11.65 6.66 1.27
CA VAL A 164 -12.06 5.60 2.21
C VAL A 164 -13.37 4.97 1.73
N PRO A 165 -13.42 3.63 1.52
CA PRO A 165 -14.65 2.96 1.09
C PRO A 165 -15.85 3.24 2.00
N PRO A 166 -17.08 3.29 1.46
CA PRO A 166 -18.28 3.18 2.27
C PRO A 166 -18.20 1.91 3.12
N ARG A 167 -18.53 2.00 4.42
CA ARG A 167 -18.46 0.86 5.35
C ARG A 167 -17.05 0.26 5.48
N PHE A 168 -16.02 1.12 5.49
CA PHE A 168 -14.63 0.68 5.64
C PHE A 168 -14.38 -0.19 6.89
N ASP A 169 -15.20 -0.06 7.93
CA ASP A 169 -15.23 -0.97 9.08
C ASP A 169 -15.43 -2.44 8.69
N GLU A 170 -16.41 -2.71 7.81
CA GLU A 170 -16.73 -4.06 7.36
C GLU A 170 -15.77 -4.53 6.26
N VAL A 171 -15.37 -3.62 5.37
CA VAL A 171 -14.42 -3.90 4.30
C VAL A 171 -13.08 -4.34 4.89
N LEU A 172 -12.48 -3.53 5.77
CA LEU A 172 -11.19 -3.85 6.38
C LEU A 172 -11.26 -5.16 7.17
N ARG A 173 -12.36 -5.41 7.90
CA ARG A 173 -12.56 -6.65 8.63
C ARG A 173 -12.61 -7.88 7.72
N ARG A 174 -13.33 -7.81 6.60
CA ARG A 174 -13.38 -8.91 5.61
C ARG A 174 -12.02 -9.13 4.94
N ARG A 175 -11.26 -8.06 4.68
CA ARG A 175 -9.90 -8.17 4.14
C ARG A 175 -8.97 -8.84 5.16
N LEU A 176 -9.03 -8.44 6.44
CA LEU A 176 -8.30 -9.11 7.52
C LEU A 176 -8.64 -10.60 7.59
N GLU A 177 -9.93 -10.94 7.62
CA GLU A 177 -10.40 -12.34 7.65
C GLU A 177 -9.89 -13.14 6.45
N ARG A 178 -9.98 -12.60 5.23
CA ARG A 178 -9.43 -13.24 4.04
C ARG A 178 -7.93 -13.47 4.17
N THR A 179 -7.18 -12.47 4.61
CA THR A 179 -5.71 -12.58 4.75
C THR A 179 -5.31 -13.63 5.77
N VAL A 180 -5.94 -13.69 6.94
CA VAL A 180 -5.60 -14.68 7.98
C VAL A 180 -6.02 -16.10 7.61
N CYS A 181 -7.06 -16.26 6.79
CA CYS A 181 -7.50 -17.55 6.26
C CYS A 181 -6.65 -18.03 5.07
N GLY A 182 -6.04 -17.11 4.31
CA GLY A 182 -5.32 -17.41 3.07
C GLY A 182 -3.80 -17.49 3.22
N HIS A 183 -3.23 -16.89 4.26
CA HIS A 183 -1.78 -16.75 4.40
C HIS A 183 -1.30 -16.99 5.83
N PRO A 184 -0.16 -17.68 6.00
CA PRO A 184 0.48 -17.79 7.31
C PRO A 184 0.84 -16.42 7.91
N ASN A 185 0.40 -16.17 9.14
CA ASN A 185 0.63 -14.91 9.85
C ASN A 185 2.11 -14.72 10.15
N ALA A 186 2.81 -15.79 10.55
CA ALA A 186 4.21 -15.77 10.98
C ALA A 186 5.13 -15.13 9.94
N ARG A 187 4.79 -15.26 8.66
CA ARG A 187 5.57 -14.74 7.52
C ARG A 187 4.93 -13.54 6.84
N ASN A 188 3.75 -13.11 7.28
CA ASN A 188 3.04 -11.97 6.69
C ASN A 188 3.52 -10.64 7.31
N VAL A 189 4.55 -10.07 6.71
CA VAL A 189 5.15 -8.79 7.13
C VAL A 189 4.11 -7.66 7.26
N TRP A 190 3.16 -7.57 6.34
CA TRP A 190 2.15 -6.49 6.34
C TRP A 190 1.15 -6.63 7.47
N LEU A 191 0.75 -7.87 7.80
CA LEU A 191 -0.15 -8.13 8.92
C LEU A 191 0.52 -7.80 10.27
N TRP A 192 1.80 -8.15 10.44
CA TRP A 192 2.59 -7.77 11.61
C TRP A 192 2.70 -6.26 11.77
N ARG A 193 2.97 -5.54 10.67
CA ARG A 193 3.04 -4.07 10.67
C ARG A 193 1.70 -3.45 11.04
N LEU A 194 0.61 -3.98 10.51
CA LEU A 194 -0.75 -3.46 10.74
C LEU A 194 -1.19 -3.69 12.18
N LEU A 195 -1.13 -4.94 12.66
CA LEU A 195 -1.71 -5.37 13.93
C LEU A 195 -0.78 -5.19 15.14
N ALA A 196 0.53 -5.38 14.98
CA ALA A 196 1.51 -5.22 16.05
C ALA A 196 2.34 -3.93 15.93
N GLY A 197 2.37 -3.27 14.77
CA GLY A 197 3.28 -2.15 14.55
C GLY A 197 4.75 -2.55 14.53
N ALA A 198 5.03 -3.83 14.27
CA ALA A 198 6.36 -4.42 14.29
C ALA A 198 6.62 -5.19 12.99
N GLU A 199 7.89 -5.53 12.75
CA GLU A 199 8.24 -6.54 11.74
C GLU A 199 8.13 -7.95 12.37
N PRO A 200 7.88 -9.00 11.58
CA PRO A 200 8.04 -10.36 12.07
C PRO A 200 9.51 -10.62 12.44
N PRO A 201 9.79 -11.56 13.36
CA PRO A 201 11.15 -11.97 13.70
C PRO A 201 11.95 -12.34 12.45
N GLY A 202 13.18 -11.81 12.33
CA GLY A 202 14.06 -12.10 11.20
C GLY A 202 13.75 -11.35 9.90
N ALA A 203 12.76 -10.46 9.87
CA ALA A 203 12.50 -9.65 8.69
C ALA A 203 13.73 -8.77 8.34
N PRO A 204 14.23 -8.84 7.10
CA PRO A 204 15.37 -8.03 6.70
C PRO A 204 14.98 -6.55 6.65
N ALA A 205 15.92 -5.69 7.04
CA ALA A 205 15.78 -4.27 6.76
C ALA A 205 15.92 -4.04 5.25
N PRO A 206 15.09 -3.17 4.65
CA PRO A 206 15.25 -2.81 3.24
C PRO A 206 16.60 -2.13 3.05
N ARG A 207 17.44 -2.70 2.17
CA ARG A 207 18.71 -2.12 1.74
C ARG A 207 18.81 -2.30 0.23
N ALA A 208 18.95 -1.20 -0.49
CA ALA A 208 18.91 -1.20 -1.95
C ALA A 208 19.59 0.05 -2.50
N PRO A 209 20.93 0.13 -2.42
CA PRO A 209 21.68 1.29 -2.87
C PRO A 209 21.60 1.50 -4.39
N GLY A 210 21.17 0.50 -5.17
CA GLY A 210 20.99 0.57 -6.61
C GLY A 210 19.75 1.34 -7.07
N VAL A 211 18.78 1.59 -6.17
CA VAL A 211 17.55 2.29 -6.50
C VAL A 211 17.82 3.76 -6.85
N ARG A 212 17.42 4.18 -8.04
CA ARG A 212 17.44 5.58 -8.46
C ARG A 212 16.22 6.31 -7.89
N LEU A 213 16.47 7.30 -7.04
CA LEU A 213 15.42 8.13 -6.44
C LEU A 213 15.18 9.41 -7.27
N VAL A 214 13.92 9.67 -7.64
CA VAL A 214 13.51 10.84 -8.41
C VAL A 214 12.45 11.63 -7.64
N HIS A 215 12.70 12.92 -7.43
CA HIS A 215 11.70 13.83 -6.87
C HIS A 215 10.79 14.35 -7.98
N GLY A 216 9.50 14.08 -7.89
CA GLY A 216 8.53 14.57 -8.87
C GLY A 216 7.14 13.94 -8.74
N ASP A 217 6.18 14.54 -9.43
CA ASP A 217 4.88 13.90 -9.67
C ASP A 217 5.08 12.76 -10.68
N VAL A 218 4.65 11.55 -10.33
CA VAL A 218 4.81 10.37 -11.19
C VAL A 218 4.19 10.55 -12.58
N LEU A 219 3.09 11.29 -12.69
CA LEU A 219 2.48 11.61 -13.98
C LEU A 219 3.47 12.40 -14.84
N HIS A 220 4.10 13.42 -14.27
CA HIS A 220 5.08 14.24 -14.98
C HIS A 220 6.33 13.43 -15.34
N VAL A 221 6.82 12.57 -14.44
CA VAL A 221 7.97 11.70 -14.72
C VAL A 221 7.67 10.75 -15.88
N LEU A 222 6.47 10.16 -15.93
CA LEU A 222 6.05 9.30 -17.04
C LEU A 222 5.86 10.09 -18.35
N GLU A 223 5.32 11.31 -18.30
CA GLU A 223 5.17 12.19 -19.48
C GLU A 223 6.52 12.60 -20.08
N GLN A 224 7.56 12.76 -19.25
CA GLN A 224 8.91 13.14 -19.68
C GLN A 224 9.83 11.95 -19.99
N ALA A 225 9.41 10.73 -19.67
CA ALA A 225 10.21 9.55 -19.95
C ALA A 225 10.34 9.33 -21.47
N PRO A 226 11.46 8.78 -21.95
CA PRO A 226 11.55 8.28 -23.33
C PRO A 226 10.42 7.29 -23.61
N ARG A 227 9.93 7.28 -24.85
CA ARG A 227 8.90 6.33 -25.26
C ARG A 227 9.40 4.90 -25.05
N GLY A 228 8.64 4.08 -24.32
CA GLY A 228 9.07 2.72 -23.95
C GLY A 228 10.31 2.67 -23.05
N GLY A 229 10.57 3.72 -22.29
CA GLY A 229 11.67 3.82 -21.33
C GLY A 229 11.58 2.86 -20.15
N TYR A 230 10.42 2.26 -19.89
CA TYR A 230 10.22 1.26 -18.84
C TYR A 230 9.65 -0.05 -19.40
N ASP A 231 10.08 -1.14 -18.78
CA ASP A 231 9.59 -2.50 -19.01
C ASP A 231 8.37 -2.81 -18.14
N ALA A 232 8.35 -2.25 -16.93
CA ALA A 232 7.21 -2.35 -16.04
C ALA A 232 7.06 -1.11 -15.16
N VAL A 233 5.83 -0.89 -14.67
CA VAL A 233 5.51 0.21 -13.75
C VAL A 233 4.58 -0.31 -12.66
N THR A 234 4.81 0.07 -11.41
CA THR A 234 3.86 -0.16 -10.31
C THR A 234 3.41 1.15 -9.67
N LEU A 235 2.10 1.38 -9.64
CA LEU A 235 1.46 2.59 -9.13
C LEU A 235 0.45 2.22 -8.05
N SER A 236 0.80 2.48 -6.81
CA SER A 236 -0.11 2.29 -5.68
C SER A 236 -0.73 3.62 -5.28
N ASN A 237 -2.06 3.65 -5.07
CA ASN A 237 -2.85 4.81 -4.61
C ASN A 237 -2.78 6.09 -5.45
N VAL A 238 -2.07 6.09 -6.58
CA VAL A 238 -1.95 7.25 -7.48
C VAL A 238 -3.30 7.68 -8.06
N LEU A 239 -4.20 6.71 -8.27
CA LEU A 239 -5.57 6.96 -8.75
C LEU A 239 -6.58 7.19 -7.61
N ASP A 240 -6.16 7.03 -6.35
CA ASP A 240 -7.03 7.22 -5.19
C ASP A 240 -7.15 8.71 -4.85
N GLY A 241 -8.25 9.33 -5.30
CA GLY A 241 -8.59 10.73 -5.02
C GLY A 241 -8.65 11.64 -6.26
N PRO A 242 -7.67 11.63 -7.19
CA PRO A 242 -7.76 12.42 -8.42
C PRO A 242 -8.94 12.01 -9.31
N GLY A 243 -9.56 12.98 -9.98
CA GLY A 243 -10.72 12.72 -10.86
C GLY A 243 -10.38 12.10 -12.22
N ALA A 244 -11.42 11.78 -13.01
CA ALA A 244 -11.30 11.08 -14.30
C ALA A 244 -10.32 11.72 -15.30
N GLY A 245 -10.19 13.06 -15.28
CA GLY A 245 -9.22 13.77 -16.12
C GLY A 245 -7.76 13.41 -15.81
N PHE A 246 -7.41 13.22 -14.54
CA PHE A 246 -6.08 12.77 -14.12
C PHE A 246 -5.85 11.31 -14.53
N ALA A 247 -6.83 10.43 -14.30
CA ALA A 247 -6.75 9.03 -14.68
C ALA A 247 -6.51 8.87 -16.20
N ARG A 248 -7.20 9.65 -17.03
CA ARG A 248 -7.00 9.67 -18.49
C ARG A 248 -5.59 10.09 -18.88
N ARG A 249 -5.04 11.13 -18.24
CA ARG A 249 -3.66 11.57 -18.48
C ARG A 249 -2.64 10.53 -18.03
N LEU A 250 -2.82 9.95 -16.86
CA LEU A 250 -1.95 8.88 -16.36
C LEU A 250 -1.93 7.68 -17.30
N ARG A 251 -3.10 7.27 -17.82
CA ARG A 251 -3.19 6.22 -18.82
C ARG A 251 -2.39 6.54 -20.08
N ALA A 252 -2.48 7.77 -20.59
CA ALA A 252 -1.72 8.20 -21.75
C ALA A 252 -0.21 8.20 -21.46
N ALA A 253 0.21 8.71 -20.31
CA ALA A 253 1.61 8.75 -19.88
C ALA A 253 2.20 7.35 -19.69
N VAL A 254 1.45 6.42 -19.08
CA VAL A 254 1.84 5.01 -18.92
C VAL A 254 2.01 4.34 -20.29
N ARG A 255 1.04 4.51 -21.21
CA ARG A 255 1.14 3.94 -22.57
C ARG A 255 2.30 4.51 -23.39
N HIS A 256 2.71 5.73 -23.10
CA HIS A 256 3.88 6.35 -23.72
C HIS A 256 5.19 5.80 -23.12
N ALA A 257 5.30 5.79 -21.80
CA ALA A 257 6.53 5.48 -21.08
C ALA A 257 6.84 3.97 -21.01
N VAL A 258 5.83 3.11 -21.03
CA VAL A 258 5.99 1.65 -20.94
C VAL A 258 6.04 1.05 -22.34
N ARG A 259 7.01 0.16 -22.58
CA ARG A 259 7.15 -0.46 -23.90
C ARG A 259 5.95 -1.35 -24.25
N PRO A 260 5.66 -1.59 -25.54
CA PRO A 260 4.70 -2.61 -25.95
C PRO A 260 5.02 -3.98 -25.31
N GLY A 261 4.00 -4.66 -24.79
CA GLY A 261 4.15 -5.91 -24.04
C GLY A 261 4.62 -5.74 -22.59
N GLY A 262 4.93 -4.51 -22.14
CA GLY A 262 5.31 -4.21 -20.76
C GLY A 262 4.14 -4.34 -19.78
N VAL A 263 4.45 -4.36 -18.48
CA VAL A 263 3.48 -4.69 -17.42
C VAL A 263 3.25 -3.50 -16.50
N VAL A 264 1.99 -3.23 -16.18
CA VAL A 264 1.56 -2.18 -15.26
C VAL A 264 0.84 -2.84 -14.09
N VAL A 265 1.34 -2.63 -12.87
CA VAL A 265 0.65 -2.98 -11.63
C VAL A 265 -0.01 -1.72 -11.07
N LEU A 266 -1.31 -1.78 -10.78
CA LEU A 266 -2.07 -0.69 -10.17
C LEU A 266 -2.67 -1.18 -8.86
N ARG A 267 -2.61 -0.37 -7.80
CA ARG A 267 -3.32 -0.63 -6.55
C ARG A 267 -4.24 0.52 -6.16
N SER A 268 -5.43 0.16 -5.70
CA SER A 268 -6.40 1.08 -5.13
C SER A 268 -6.94 0.55 -3.81
N VAL A 269 -7.11 1.47 -2.85
CA VAL A 269 -7.79 1.17 -1.58
C VAL A 269 -9.29 0.95 -1.80
N GLY A 270 -9.84 1.48 -2.90
CA GLY A 270 -11.24 1.39 -3.29
C GLY A 270 -11.74 -0.05 -3.40
N GLU A 271 -13.07 -0.20 -3.32
CA GLU A 271 -13.71 -1.51 -3.48
C GLU A 271 -13.77 -1.93 -4.95
N PRO A 272 -13.68 -3.24 -5.23
CA PRO A 272 -13.66 -3.73 -6.60
C PRO A 272 -14.97 -3.48 -7.35
N GLY A 273 -14.86 -3.00 -8.58
CA GLY A 273 -15.97 -2.93 -9.54
C GLY A 273 -16.29 -4.30 -10.19
N PRO A 274 -17.02 -4.30 -11.32
CA PRO A 274 -17.43 -5.53 -12.02
C PRO A 274 -16.26 -6.45 -12.44
N ASP A 275 -15.08 -5.89 -12.68
CA ASP A 275 -13.86 -6.64 -13.01
C ASP A 275 -13.24 -7.38 -11.80
N GLY A 276 -13.85 -7.28 -10.61
CA GLY A 276 -13.48 -8.02 -9.41
C GLY A 276 -12.25 -7.46 -8.69
N PRO A 277 -11.70 -8.17 -7.69
CA PRO A 277 -10.55 -7.70 -6.89
C PRO A 277 -9.19 -7.86 -7.60
N GLY A 278 -9.11 -8.68 -8.66
CA GLY A 278 -7.85 -9.04 -9.29
C GLY A 278 -6.90 -9.70 -8.28
N TRP A 279 -5.65 -9.26 -8.25
CA TRP A 279 -4.65 -9.77 -7.31
C TRP A 279 -4.94 -9.42 -5.85
N ALA A 280 -5.83 -8.45 -5.56
CA ALA A 280 -6.22 -8.12 -4.17
C ALA A 280 -6.88 -9.30 -3.43
N ALA A 281 -7.41 -10.29 -4.16
CA ALA A 281 -7.93 -11.52 -3.57
C ALA A 281 -6.84 -12.37 -2.90
N GLN A 282 -5.59 -12.27 -3.37
CA GLN A 282 -4.43 -13.04 -2.89
C GLN A 282 -3.35 -12.14 -2.28
N ASP A 283 -3.59 -10.83 -2.23
CA ASP A 283 -2.67 -9.85 -1.70
C ASP A 283 -2.56 -10.00 -0.18
N ARG A 284 -1.34 -10.18 0.30
CA ARG A 284 -1.04 -10.37 1.72
C ARG A 284 -1.13 -9.04 2.50
N SER A 285 -1.11 -7.90 1.81
CA SER A 285 -1.35 -6.58 2.37
C SER A 285 -2.85 -6.25 2.35
N VAL A 286 -3.48 -6.56 3.48
CA VAL A 286 -4.87 -6.28 3.89
C VAL A 286 -5.51 -4.97 3.36
N LEU A 287 -4.73 -3.94 3.03
CA LEU A 287 -5.22 -2.59 2.71
C LEU A 287 -5.82 -2.42 1.31
N TRP A 288 -5.54 -3.28 0.34
CA TRP A 288 -5.95 -3.05 -1.06
C TRP A 288 -7.26 -3.76 -1.39
N GLY A 289 -8.19 -3.06 -2.03
CA GLY A 289 -9.42 -3.66 -2.56
C GLY A 289 -9.28 -4.08 -4.02
N VAL A 290 -8.38 -3.41 -4.73
CA VAL A 290 -8.07 -3.70 -6.12
C VAL A 290 -6.56 -3.72 -6.30
N VAL A 291 -6.06 -4.82 -6.88
CA VAL A 291 -4.72 -4.90 -7.46
C VAL A 291 -4.84 -5.46 -8.87
N ARG A 292 -4.41 -4.68 -9.87
CA ARG A 292 -4.48 -5.04 -11.29
C ARG A 292 -3.08 -5.19 -11.84
N ALA A 293 -2.82 -6.28 -12.55
CA ALA A 293 -1.67 -6.42 -13.42
C ALA A 293 -2.17 -6.39 -14.88
N VAL A 294 -1.72 -5.41 -15.65
CA VAL A 294 -2.14 -5.17 -17.03
C VAL A 294 -0.92 -5.27 -17.94
N ARG A 295 -0.99 -6.11 -18.97
CA ARG A 295 0.03 -6.16 -20.02
C ARG A 295 -0.40 -5.27 -21.18
N LEU A 296 0.45 -4.32 -21.56
CA LEU A 296 0.13 -3.35 -22.61
C LEU A 296 0.21 -3.96 -24.01
N GLY A 297 -0.77 -3.66 -24.86
CA GLY A 297 -0.79 -4.12 -26.25
C GLY A 297 -1.21 -5.59 -26.45
N GLY A 298 -1.84 -6.21 -25.43
CA GLY A 298 -2.43 -7.55 -25.54
C GLY A 298 -3.86 -7.54 -26.10
N ALA A 299 -4.39 -8.73 -26.43
CA ALA A 299 -5.74 -8.93 -26.97
C ALA A 299 -6.87 -8.54 -26.00
N ALA A 300 -6.60 -8.56 -24.70
CA ALA A 300 -7.48 -8.00 -23.69
C ALA A 300 -7.31 -6.47 -23.68
N ALA A 301 -8.35 -5.74 -24.07
CA ALA A 301 -8.29 -4.29 -24.22
C ALA A 301 -7.59 -3.59 -23.04
N ASP A 302 -6.69 -2.65 -23.36
CA ASP A 302 -6.01 -1.69 -22.46
C ASP A 302 -6.98 -0.77 -21.67
N ARG A 303 -8.25 -1.16 -21.52
CA ARG A 303 -9.32 -0.50 -20.75
C ARG A 303 -9.16 -0.70 -19.23
N ARG A 304 -8.36 -1.67 -18.79
CA ARG A 304 -8.17 -2.02 -17.34
C ARG A 304 -7.15 -1.15 -16.59
N ILE A 305 -6.67 -0.06 -17.19
CA ILE A 305 -6.01 1.02 -16.43
C ILE A 305 -7.11 1.93 -15.88
N GLU A 306 -8.01 1.31 -15.10
CA GLU A 306 -9.13 1.88 -14.36
C GLU A 306 -9.07 1.19 -12.98
N PRO A 307 -9.37 1.93 -11.89
CA PRO A 307 -9.51 1.29 -10.58
C PRO A 307 -10.59 0.20 -10.61
#